data_AF-A0A4V3RL78-F1
#
_entry.id   AF-A0A4V3RL78-F1
#
_cell.length_a   1.000
_cell.length_b   1.000
_cell.length_c   1.000
_cell.angle_alpha   90.00
_cell.angle_beta   90.00
_cell.angle_gamma   90.00
#
_symmetry.space_group_name_H-M   'P 1'
#
loop_
_entity.id
_entity.type
_entity.pdbx_description
1 polymer ?
#
loop_
_entity_poly.entity_id
_entity_poly.type
_entity_poly.pdbx_seq_one_letter_code
_entity_poly.pdbx_strand_id
1 'polypeptide(L)'
;MRKPSIFSRDYEKKMRKRRRNIIALSILGLFVVGILFMKFAMNNINMESLKSKVQNWIDEDEYTDNDNNEELNEDTQNDVVEEAPKEPEAKTIDLKLKEGVTLKAEYEEVEGKIKFKGIKDIPSNIYYSINPNKNLILTIDEIQEMKVFNVEGKEASITKDKYVAPNGEIFNKETTIQTYTGYLWNVEAKFISDTKVAYITNLPYFGTDLNKYIWVVDLNDNSHKTLWNSKGKDIKFGEIKEKGLEATIDGNIKYVNSNGDLIN
;
A
#
# COMPACT_ATOMS: atom_id res chain seq x y z
N MET A 1 -50.58 0.19 -14.60
CA MET A 1 -51.46 1.28 -15.08
C MET A 1 -52.52 0.73 -16.03
N ARG A 2 -53.80 1.05 -15.81
CA ARG A 2 -54.93 0.63 -16.67
C ARG A 2 -54.78 1.23 -18.07
N LYS A 3 -55.10 0.47 -19.12
CA LYS A 3 -54.95 0.92 -20.52
C LYS A 3 -55.89 2.13 -20.78
N PRO A 4 -55.40 3.21 -21.41
CA PRO A 4 -56.27 4.32 -21.79
C PRO A 4 -57.25 3.88 -22.88
N SER A 5 -58.47 4.45 -22.86
CA SER A 5 -59.49 4.14 -23.86
C SER A 5 -59.04 4.56 -25.25
N ILE A 6 -59.14 3.63 -26.20
CA ILE A 6 -58.80 3.79 -27.62
C ILE A 6 -59.66 4.85 -28.33
N PHE A 7 -60.81 5.20 -27.74
CA PHE A 7 -61.74 6.19 -28.29
C PHE A 7 -61.53 7.61 -27.72
N SER A 8 -60.50 7.84 -26.91
CA SER A 8 -60.24 9.17 -26.37
C SER A 8 -59.41 10.02 -27.34
N ARG A 9 -59.78 11.30 -27.49
CA ARG A 9 -59.07 12.28 -28.35
C ARG A 9 -57.58 12.43 -28.01
N ASP A 10 -57.21 12.15 -26.76
CA ASP A 10 -55.83 12.21 -26.28
C ASP A 10 -55.13 10.83 -26.20
N TYR A 11 -55.69 9.80 -26.82
CA TYR A 11 -55.17 8.43 -26.77
C TYR A 11 -53.70 8.36 -27.19
N GLU A 12 -53.35 8.93 -28.35
CA GLU A 12 -51.97 8.93 -28.84
C GLU A 12 -51.01 9.66 -27.92
N LYS A 13 -51.40 10.83 -27.40
CA LYS A 13 -50.57 11.61 -26.46
C LYS A 13 -50.29 10.83 -25.18
N LYS A 14 -51.32 10.16 -24.62
CA LYS A 14 -51.20 9.32 -23.43
C LYS A 14 -50.32 8.08 -23.70
N MET A 15 -50.44 7.47 -24.88
CA MET A 15 -49.61 6.33 -25.28
C MET A 15 -48.14 6.70 -25.48
N ARG A 16 -47.83 7.85 -26.10
CA ARG A 16 -46.43 8.35 -26.25
C ARG A 16 -45.78 8.64 -24.91
N LYS A 17 -46.50 9.29 -23.97
CA LYS A 17 -46.00 9.57 -22.61
C LYS A 17 -45.75 8.27 -21.84
N ARG A 18 -46.65 7.29 -21.96
CA ARG A 18 -46.47 5.97 -21.33
C ARG A 18 -45.26 5.22 -21.88
N ARG A 19 -45.05 5.22 -23.21
CA ARG A 19 -43.89 4.56 -23.83
C ARG A 19 -42.57 5.19 -23.34
N ARG A 20 -42.49 6.53 -23.25
CA ARG A 20 -41.33 7.23 -22.69
C ARG A 20 -41.09 6.89 -21.21
N ASN A 21 -42.14 6.84 -20.40
CA ASN A 21 -42.00 6.50 -18.98
C ASN A 21 -41.58 5.04 -18.76
N ILE A 22 -42.08 4.11 -19.57
CA ILE A 22 -41.66 2.69 -19.51
C ILE A 22 -40.20 2.56 -19.91
N ILE A 23 -39.77 3.20 -20.99
CA ILE A 23 -38.36 3.19 -21.42
C ILE A 23 -37.45 3.79 -20.35
N ALA A 24 -37.84 4.92 -19.75
CA ALA A 24 -37.07 5.55 -18.67
C ALA A 24 -36.96 4.65 -17.43
N LEU A 25 -38.06 3.98 -17.03
CA LEU A 25 -38.06 3.03 -15.92
C LEU A 25 -37.22 1.78 -16.21
N SER A 26 -37.24 1.29 -17.45
CA SER A 26 -36.39 0.16 -17.87
C SER A 26 -34.90 0.52 -17.85
N ILE A 27 -34.54 1.73 -18.31
CA ILE A 27 -33.15 2.23 -18.24
C ILE A 27 -32.71 2.40 -16.78
N LEU A 28 -33.58 2.94 -15.93
CA LEU A 28 -33.29 3.10 -14.51
C LEU A 28 -33.11 1.74 -13.81
N GLY A 29 -33.94 0.75 -14.14
CA GLY A 29 -33.80 -0.61 -13.64
C GLY A 29 -32.48 -1.26 -14.06
N LEU A 30 -32.08 -1.11 -15.33
CA LEU A 30 -30.78 -1.56 -15.84
C LEU A 30 -29.61 -0.89 -15.12
N PHE A 31 -29.73 0.41 -14.82
CA PHE A 31 -28.72 1.14 -14.05
C PHE A 31 -28.57 0.58 -12.62
N VAL A 32 -29.68 0.33 -11.93
CA VAL A 32 -29.67 -0.22 -10.56
C VAL A 32 -29.08 -1.64 -10.55
N VAL A 33 -29.47 -2.49 -11.51
CA VAL A 33 -28.91 -3.83 -11.65
C VAL A 33 -27.41 -3.77 -11.97
N GLY A 34 -26.98 -2.85 -12.85
CA GLY A 34 -25.57 -2.64 -13.17
C GLY A 34 -24.73 -2.20 -11.97
N ILE A 35 -25.27 -1.33 -11.10
CA ILE A 35 -24.61 -0.90 -9.86
C ILE A 35 -24.49 -2.07 -8.86
N LEU A 36 -25.55 -2.88 -8.72
CA LEU A 36 -25.52 -4.07 -7.86
C LEU A 36 -24.54 -5.12 -8.39
N PHE A 37 -24.48 -5.34 -9.71
CA PHE A 37 -23.51 -6.22 -10.34
C PHE A 37 -22.07 -5.71 -10.17
N MET A 38 -21.83 -4.41 -10.28
CA MET A 38 -20.53 -3.81 -9.99
C MET A 38 -20.11 -4.00 -8.53
N LYS A 39 -21.01 -3.79 -7.56
CA LYS A 39 -20.73 -4.06 -6.14
C LYS A 39 -20.39 -5.53 -5.88
N PHE A 40 -21.09 -6.45 -6.52
CA PHE A 40 -20.82 -7.89 -6.40
C PHE A 40 -19.50 -8.29 -7.09
N ALA A 41 -19.20 -7.74 -8.27
CA ALA A 41 -17.96 -8.01 -8.99
C ALA A 41 -16.71 -7.38 -8.34
N MET A 42 -16.85 -6.22 -7.67
CA MET A 42 -15.74 -5.58 -6.93
C MET A 42 -15.36 -6.33 -5.66
N ASN A 43 -16.25 -7.17 -5.10
CA ASN A 43 -15.93 -8.06 -3.98
C ASN A 43 -15.05 -9.26 -4.38
N ASN A 44 -14.82 -9.49 -5.67
CA ASN A 44 -13.99 -10.61 -6.19
C ASN A 44 -12.61 -10.17 -6.70
N ILE A 45 -12.16 -8.95 -6.40
CA ILE A 45 -10.74 -8.62 -6.54
C ILE A 45 -10.03 -9.30 -5.36
N ASN A 46 -8.99 -10.08 -5.67
CA ASN A 46 -8.31 -11.06 -4.82
C ASN A 46 -7.55 -10.45 -3.60
N MET A 47 -8.27 -9.71 -2.75
CA MET A 47 -7.78 -9.03 -1.53
C MET A 47 -7.45 -10.02 -0.42
N GLU A 48 -8.03 -11.23 -0.47
CA GLU A 48 -7.84 -12.30 0.50
C GLU A 48 -6.39 -12.85 0.47
N SER A 49 -5.72 -12.76 -0.68
CA SER A 49 -4.34 -13.25 -0.85
C SER A 49 -3.27 -12.30 -0.32
N LEU A 50 -3.52 -10.99 -0.27
CA LEU A 50 -2.59 -9.99 0.29
C LEU A 50 -2.80 -9.84 1.79
N LYS A 51 -4.07 -9.82 2.23
CA LYS A 51 -4.47 -9.83 3.63
C LYS A 51 -3.84 -10.99 4.39
N SER A 52 -4.00 -12.21 3.89
CA SER A 52 -3.43 -13.38 4.54
C SER A 52 -1.91 -13.40 4.53
N LYS A 53 -1.25 -12.93 3.46
CA LYS A 53 0.21 -12.95 3.37
C LYS A 53 0.88 -12.01 4.35
N VAL A 54 0.48 -10.74 4.39
CA VAL A 54 1.16 -9.75 5.24
C VAL A 54 0.73 -9.89 6.69
N GLN A 55 -0.55 -10.20 6.96
CA GLN A 55 -1.01 -10.46 8.33
C GLN A 55 -0.28 -11.65 8.96
N ASN A 56 -0.11 -12.75 8.22
CA ASN A 56 0.60 -13.92 8.75
C ASN A 56 2.06 -13.59 9.12
N TRP A 57 2.74 -12.72 8.37
CA TRP A 57 4.11 -12.31 8.71
C TRP A 57 4.18 -11.44 9.97
N ILE A 58 3.12 -10.70 10.27
CA ILE A 58 3.04 -9.86 11.47
C ILE A 58 2.64 -10.71 12.69
N ASP A 59 1.76 -11.68 12.50
CA ASP A 59 1.22 -12.54 13.57
C ASP A 59 2.15 -13.71 13.94
N GLU A 60 2.98 -14.20 13.01
CA GLU A 60 3.98 -15.27 13.28
C GLU A 60 4.99 -14.85 14.36
N ASP A 61 5.21 -13.56 14.55
CA ASP A 61 6.07 -13.02 15.62
C ASP A 61 5.39 -12.99 17.00
N GLU A 62 4.06 -13.21 17.10
CA GLU A 62 3.32 -13.26 18.37
C GLU A 62 3.19 -14.69 18.94
N TYR A 63 3.45 -15.74 18.13
CA TYR A 63 3.30 -17.15 18.55
C TYR A 63 4.39 -18.06 17.99
N THR A 64 5.58 -18.04 18.59
CA THR A 64 6.54 -19.16 18.50
C THR A 64 7.28 -19.31 19.84
N ASP A 65 6.56 -19.87 20.82
CA ASP A 65 7.18 -20.61 21.92
C ASP A 65 6.89 -22.08 21.64
N ASN A 66 7.83 -22.75 20.98
CA ASN A 66 7.97 -24.20 21.08
C ASN A 66 9.39 -24.59 20.69
N ASP A 67 10.17 -24.72 21.75
CA ASP A 67 11.31 -25.59 21.94
C ASP A 67 11.20 -26.89 21.12
N ASN A 68 12.26 -27.21 20.40
CA ASN A 68 12.70 -28.58 20.15
C ASN A 68 14.18 -28.55 19.74
N ASN A 69 15.02 -28.77 20.75
CA ASN A 69 16.36 -29.35 20.64
C ASN A 69 16.37 -30.63 19.80
N GLU A 70 17.45 -30.83 19.02
CA GLU A 70 18.13 -32.07 18.61
C GLU A 70 18.84 -31.78 17.27
N GLU A 71 20.10 -32.10 16.98
CA GLU A 71 21.25 -32.67 17.68
C GLU A 71 22.47 -32.35 16.79
N LEU A 72 23.64 -32.13 17.41
CA LEU A 72 24.94 -32.02 16.74
C LEU A 72 25.43 -33.38 16.21
N ASN A 73 26.25 -33.35 15.14
CA ASN A 73 27.48 -34.15 14.97
C ASN A 73 28.24 -33.60 13.73
N GLU A 74 29.44 -33.00 13.90
CA GLU A 74 30.79 -33.61 13.76
C GLU A 74 31.09 -34.08 12.32
N ASP A 75 32.24 -33.85 11.66
CA ASP A 75 33.49 -33.14 11.94
C ASP A 75 34.29 -33.23 10.61
N THR A 76 35.04 -32.20 10.18
CA THR A 76 36.24 -32.41 9.35
C THR A 76 37.18 -31.21 9.39
N GLN A 77 38.43 -31.52 9.75
CA GLN A 77 39.55 -30.63 10.07
C GLN A 77 40.44 -30.31 8.84
N ASN A 78 41.20 -29.22 8.97
CA ASN A 78 42.37 -28.74 8.20
C ASN A 78 42.05 -27.81 7.00
N ASP A 79 42.67 -26.65 6.80
CA ASP A 79 43.99 -26.15 7.19
C ASP A 79 43.96 -24.68 7.63
N VAL A 80 44.89 -24.32 8.53
CA VAL A 80 45.14 -22.96 9.00
C VAL A 80 45.90 -22.17 7.94
N VAL A 81 45.32 -21.07 7.48
CA VAL A 81 46.07 -19.93 6.92
C VAL A 81 45.63 -18.68 7.68
N GLU A 82 46.61 -18.03 8.31
CA GLU A 82 46.47 -16.81 9.10
C GLU A 82 46.15 -15.63 8.17
N GLU A 83 44.88 -15.24 8.07
CA GLU A 83 44.45 -13.99 7.43
C GLU A 83 44.14 -12.94 8.51
N ALA A 84 44.64 -11.73 8.29
CA ALA A 84 44.42 -10.52 9.09
C ALA A 84 42.92 -10.34 9.48
N PRO A 85 42.62 -9.70 10.62
CA PRO A 85 41.29 -9.72 11.22
C PRO A 85 40.23 -9.18 10.25
N LYS A 86 39.41 -10.08 9.71
CA LYS A 86 38.20 -9.73 8.97
C LYS A 86 37.26 -9.01 9.93
N GLU A 87 36.85 -7.80 9.56
CA GLU A 87 35.65 -7.16 10.12
C GLU A 87 34.53 -8.21 10.17
N PRO A 88 33.76 -8.30 11.27
CA PRO A 88 32.72 -9.31 11.41
C PRO A 88 31.78 -9.22 10.20
N GLU A 89 31.72 -10.28 9.40
CA GLU A 89 30.85 -10.35 8.23
C GLU A 89 29.40 -10.11 8.68
N ALA A 90 28.85 -8.95 8.33
CA ALA A 90 27.48 -8.61 8.63
C ALA A 90 26.55 -9.68 8.02
N LYS A 91 25.68 -10.28 8.84
CA LYS A 91 24.68 -11.23 8.35
C LYS A 91 23.70 -10.49 7.43
N THR A 92 23.55 -10.94 6.18
CA THR A 92 22.68 -10.30 5.18
C THR A 92 21.65 -11.27 4.58
N ILE A 93 20.49 -10.74 4.21
CA ILE A 93 19.44 -11.41 3.43
C ILE A 93 19.29 -10.69 2.08
N ASP A 94 19.15 -11.45 0.99
CA ASP A 94 18.93 -10.92 -0.35
C ASP A 94 17.44 -10.66 -0.61
N LEU A 95 17.08 -9.40 -0.84
CA LEU A 95 15.73 -8.96 -1.20
C LEU A 95 15.66 -8.66 -2.70
N LYS A 96 14.96 -9.51 -3.46
CA LYS A 96 14.80 -9.33 -4.91
C LYS A 96 13.74 -8.27 -5.19
N LEU A 97 14.16 -7.05 -5.54
CA LEU A 97 13.23 -5.95 -5.79
C LEU A 97 12.56 -6.05 -7.16
N LYS A 98 13.36 -6.33 -8.20
CA LYS A 98 12.91 -6.55 -9.58
C LYS A 98 14.00 -7.30 -10.35
N GLU A 99 13.71 -7.61 -11.61
CA GLU A 99 14.68 -8.27 -12.48
C GLU A 99 15.99 -7.47 -12.52
N GLY A 100 17.10 -8.14 -12.16
CA GLY A 100 18.43 -7.55 -12.11
C GLY A 100 18.73 -6.65 -10.90
N VAL A 101 17.79 -6.42 -9.97
CA VAL A 101 18.01 -5.57 -8.78
C VAL A 101 17.72 -6.37 -7.50
N THR A 102 18.76 -6.61 -6.72
CA THR A 102 18.70 -7.29 -5.41
C THR A 102 19.33 -6.40 -4.35
N LEU A 103 18.63 -6.19 -3.23
CA LEU A 103 19.10 -5.43 -2.09
C LEU A 103 19.63 -6.37 -1.01
N LYS A 104 20.69 -5.97 -0.32
CA LYS A 104 21.27 -6.75 0.79
C LYS A 104 20.81 -6.17 2.12
N ALA A 105 19.79 -6.77 2.72
CA ALA A 105 19.28 -6.37 4.02
C ALA A 105 20.16 -6.92 5.14
N GLU A 106 20.71 -6.06 5.97
CA GLU A 106 21.48 -6.45 7.15
C GLU A 106 20.52 -6.79 8.29
N TYR A 107 20.81 -7.86 9.03
CA TYR A 107 20.01 -8.29 10.16
C TYR A 107 20.85 -8.68 11.36
N GLU A 108 20.21 -8.67 12.52
CA GLU A 108 20.71 -9.25 13.77
C GLU A 108 19.69 -10.22 14.34
N GLU A 109 20.17 -11.10 15.20
CA GLU A 109 19.34 -12.04 15.92
C GLU A 109 19.28 -11.61 17.38
N VAL A 110 18.08 -11.28 17.85
CA VAL A 110 17.84 -10.79 19.21
C VAL A 110 16.74 -11.66 19.79
N GLU A 111 17.06 -12.38 20.88
CA GLU A 111 16.11 -13.28 21.55
C GLU A 111 15.53 -14.35 20.60
N GLY A 112 16.37 -14.89 19.71
CA GLY A 112 15.97 -15.90 18.72
C GLY A 112 15.12 -15.38 17.55
N LYS A 113 14.86 -14.06 17.48
CA LYS A 113 14.13 -13.42 16.37
C LYS A 113 15.04 -12.61 15.48
N ILE A 114 14.85 -12.73 14.17
CA ILE A 114 15.57 -11.94 13.16
C ILE A 114 15.01 -10.52 13.13
N LYS A 115 15.88 -9.52 13.25
CA LYS A 115 15.55 -8.10 13.17
C LYS A 115 16.44 -7.40 12.16
N PHE A 116 15.82 -6.73 11.19
CA PHE A 116 16.51 -5.89 10.22
C PHE A 116 17.17 -4.69 10.90
N LYS A 117 18.39 -4.37 10.44
CA LYS A 117 19.15 -3.19 10.85
C LYS A 117 19.14 -2.10 9.78
N GLY A 118 19.13 -2.51 8.51
CA GLY A 118 19.30 -1.60 7.39
C GLY A 118 19.44 -2.33 6.07
N ILE A 119 19.67 -1.57 5.01
CA ILE A 119 20.05 -2.10 3.69
C ILE A 119 21.46 -1.63 3.40
N LYS A 120 22.36 -2.57 3.15
CA LYS A 120 23.74 -2.32 2.74
C LYS A 120 23.76 -1.76 1.32
N ASP A 121 24.49 -0.67 1.12
CA ASP A 121 24.73 -0.04 -0.19
C ASP A 121 23.43 0.24 -0.99
N ILE A 122 22.43 0.85 -0.33
CA ILE A 122 21.15 1.22 -0.95
C ILE A 122 21.37 2.05 -2.24
N PRO A 123 20.82 1.63 -3.39
CA PRO A 123 20.87 2.43 -4.61
C PRO A 123 20.15 3.77 -4.43
N SER A 124 20.73 4.86 -4.97
CA SER A 124 20.22 6.23 -4.79
C SER A 124 18.77 6.46 -5.27
N ASN A 125 18.28 5.61 -6.18
CA ASN A 125 16.92 5.66 -6.72
C ASN A 125 15.91 4.80 -5.95
N ILE A 126 16.33 4.17 -4.85
CA ILE A 126 15.49 3.32 -4.02
C ILE A 126 15.39 3.94 -2.63
N TYR A 127 14.16 4.23 -2.24
CA TYR A 127 13.83 4.62 -0.88
C TYR A 127 13.51 3.36 -0.06
N TYR A 128 13.84 3.35 1.24
CA TYR A 128 13.40 2.29 2.14
C TYR A 128 13.03 2.81 3.54
N SER A 129 12.23 2.03 4.26
CA SER A 129 11.92 2.21 5.68
C SER A 129 11.81 0.84 6.35
N ILE A 130 12.13 0.77 7.63
CA ILE A 130 11.95 -0.42 8.48
C ILE A 130 10.78 -0.17 9.43
N ASN A 131 9.98 -1.20 9.72
CA ASN A 131 8.87 -1.08 10.67
C ASN A 131 9.34 -1.09 12.14
N PRO A 132 8.49 -0.70 13.10
CA PRO A 132 8.86 -0.69 14.52
C PRO A 132 9.41 -2.01 15.07
N ASN A 133 8.80 -3.15 14.72
CA ASN A 133 9.28 -4.48 15.14
C ASN A 133 10.54 -4.95 14.40
N LYS A 134 10.98 -4.22 13.37
CA LYS A 134 12.15 -4.52 12.55
C LYS A 134 12.09 -5.85 11.81
N ASN A 135 10.90 -6.41 11.58
CA ASN A 135 10.70 -7.65 10.82
C ASN A 135 10.25 -7.40 9.38
N LEU A 136 9.96 -6.15 9.01
CA LEU A 136 9.55 -5.73 7.68
C LEU A 136 10.42 -4.59 7.15
N ILE A 137 10.75 -4.68 5.86
CA ILE A 137 11.36 -3.60 5.06
C ILE A 137 10.35 -3.15 4.01
N LEU A 138 10.05 -1.86 3.98
CA LEU A 138 9.34 -1.18 2.91
C LEU A 138 10.35 -0.61 1.92
N THR A 139 10.07 -0.70 0.63
CA THR A 139 10.85 -0.04 -0.43
C THR A 139 9.94 0.74 -1.37
N ILE A 140 10.49 1.81 -1.96
CA ILE A 140 9.92 2.50 -3.11
C ILE A 140 10.99 2.64 -4.18
N ASP A 141 10.70 2.19 -5.39
CA ASP A 141 11.63 2.29 -6.52
C ASP A 141 11.35 3.51 -7.43
N GLU A 142 12.11 3.63 -8.53
CA GLU A 142 12.01 4.79 -9.42
C GLU A 142 10.69 4.91 -10.19
N ILE A 143 9.92 3.81 -10.30
CA ILE A 143 8.57 3.82 -10.88
C ILE A 143 7.49 3.97 -9.79
N GLN A 144 7.90 4.34 -8.57
CA GLN A 144 7.06 4.58 -7.42
C GLN A 144 6.23 3.33 -7.03
N GLU A 145 6.81 2.14 -7.19
CA GLU A 145 6.24 0.89 -6.70
C GLU A 145 6.57 0.71 -5.21
N MET A 146 5.56 0.57 -4.36
CA MET A 146 5.73 0.26 -2.94
C MET A 146 5.66 -1.24 -2.70
N LYS A 147 6.74 -1.81 -2.14
CA LYS A 147 6.79 -3.22 -1.74
C LYS A 147 7.24 -3.39 -0.30
N VAL A 148 6.70 -4.39 0.38
CA VAL A 148 7.15 -4.84 1.69
C VAL A 148 7.80 -6.21 1.60
N PHE A 149 8.87 -6.41 2.37
CA PHE A 149 9.64 -7.64 2.47
C PHE A 149 9.71 -8.10 3.93
N ASN A 150 9.53 -9.39 4.17
CA ASN A 150 9.73 -10.00 5.50
C ASN A 150 11.17 -10.56 5.67
N VAL A 151 11.46 -11.06 6.88
CA VAL A 151 12.75 -11.67 7.24
C VAL A 151 13.12 -12.93 6.44
N GLU A 152 12.17 -13.54 5.75
CA GLU A 152 12.40 -14.68 4.85
C GLU A 152 12.65 -14.24 3.39
N GLY A 153 12.62 -12.93 3.13
CA GLY A 153 12.75 -12.37 1.79
C GLY A 153 11.49 -12.49 0.92
N LYS A 154 10.33 -12.89 1.51
CA LYS A 154 9.05 -12.88 0.80
C LYS A 154 8.59 -11.44 0.59
N GLU A 155 8.00 -11.17 -0.57
CA GLU A 155 7.55 -9.83 -0.97
C GLU A 155 6.04 -9.72 -1.14
N ALA A 156 5.50 -8.53 -0.89
CA ALA A 156 4.14 -8.14 -1.25
C ALA A 156 4.13 -6.70 -1.78
N SER A 157 3.40 -6.45 -2.88
CA SER A 157 3.11 -5.08 -3.33
C SER A 157 1.96 -4.50 -2.52
N ILE A 158 2.16 -3.25 -2.08
CA ILE A 158 1.16 -2.43 -1.37
C ILE A 158 0.82 -1.17 -2.17
N THR A 159 1.18 -1.15 -3.45
CA THR A 159 0.91 -0.02 -4.34
C THR A 159 -0.58 0.07 -4.63
N LYS A 160 -1.12 1.29 -4.58
CA LYS A 160 -2.44 1.58 -5.14
C LYS A 160 -2.34 1.76 -6.66
N ASP A 161 -2.54 0.70 -7.44
CA ASP A 161 -2.32 0.73 -8.90
C ASP A 161 -3.24 1.67 -9.68
N LYS A 162 -4.43 1.95 -9.13
CA LYS A 162 -5.41 2.87 -9.74
C LYS A 162 -6.20 3.65 -8.70
N TYR A 163 -6.61 4.85 -9.09
CA TYR A 163 -7.56 5.67 -8.36
C TYR A 163 -8.86 5.79 -9.15
N VAL A 164 -10.00 5.61 -8.47
CA VAL A 164 -11.33 5.80 -9.03
C VAL A 164 -11.91 7.07 -8.43
N ALA A 165 -12.08 8.10 -9.24
CA ALA A 165 -12.64 9.37 -8.80
C ALA A 165 -14.15 9.25 -8.52
N PRO A 166 -14.76 10.18 -7.76
CA PRO A 166 -16.20 10.13 -7.43
C PRO A 166 -17.12 10.14 -8.66
N ASN A 167 -16.66 10.66 -9.80
CA ASN A 167 -17.38 10.66 -11.08
C ASN A 167 -17.26 9.31 -11.84
N GLY A 168 -16.51 8.34 -11.32
CA GLY A 168 -16.25 7.04 -11.93
C GLY A 168 -15.05 7.00 -12.88
N GLU A 169 -14.34 8.12 -13.07
CA GLU A 169 -13.13 8.18 -13.88
C GLU A 169 -12.00 7.39 -13.21
N ILE A 170 -11.23 6.64 -14.02
CA ILE A 170 -10.16 5.77 -13.53
C ILE A 170 -8.82 6.35 -13.98
N PHE A 171 -7.95 6.59 -13.02
CA PHE A 171 -6.57 6.99 -13.23
C PHE A 171 -5.67 5.82 -12.87
N ASN A 172 -4.94 5.27 -13.85
CA ASN A 172 -3.95 4.23 -13.60
C ASN A 172 -2.59 4.88 -13.27
N LYS A 173 -1.84 4.28 -12.34
CA LYS A 173 -0.53 4.79 -11.90
C LYS A 173 0.41 5.04 -13.08
N GLU A 174 0.68 4.00 -13.86
CA GLU A 174 1.67 4.02 -14.94
C GLU A 174 1.38 5.13 -15.95
N THR A 175 0.14 5.20 -16.44
CA THR A 175 -0.27 6.22 -17.41
C THR A 175 -0.26 7.62 -16.81
N THR A 176 -0.58 7.77 -15.52
CA THR A 176 -0.61 9.07 -14.84
C THR A 176 0.81 9.63 -14.68
N ILE A 177 1.76 8.82 -14.20
CA ILE A 177 3.16 9.21 -14.04
C ILE A 177 3.79 9.56 -15.40
N GLN A 178 3.45 8.81 -16.46
CA GLN A 178 3.91 9.11 -17.82
C GLN A 178 3.31 10.41 -18.37
N THR A 179 2.04 10.69 -18.08
CA THR A 179 1.33 11.87 -18.61
C THR A 179 1.77 13.16 -17.91
N TYR A 180 1.95 13.11 -16.60
CA TYR A 180 2.26 14.28 -15.78
C TYR A 180 3.69 14.17 -15.24
N THR A 181 4.63 14.84 -15.91
CA THR A 181 6.03 14.88 -15.47
C THR A 181 6.14 15.41 -14.04
N GLY A 182 6.81 14.65 -13.17
CA GLY A 182 6.99 15.00 -11.76
C GLY A 182 5.81 14.64 -10.86
N TYR A 183 4.81 13.93 -11.36
CA TYR A 183 3.69 13.46 -10.54
C TYR A 183 4.14 12.47 -9.46
N LEU A 184 3.70 12.70 -8.23
CA LEU A 184 4.01 11.90 -7.06
C LEU A 184 2.85 10.94 -6.79
N TRP A 185 2.96 9.71 -7.23
CA TRP A 185 2.00 8.64 -6.94
C TRP A 185 2.25 8.01 -5.57
N ASN A 186 3.49 7.58 -5.30
CA ASN A 186 3.95 7.11 -4.00
C ASN A 186 5.38 7.59 -3.80
N VAL A 187 5.59 8.57 -2.93
CA VAL A 187 6.94 9.00 -2.56
C VAL A 187 7.03 9.08 -1.04
N GLU A 188 8.21 8.79 -0.51
CA GLU A 188 8.55 8.86 0.91
C GLU A 188 7.48 8.21 1.81
N ALA A 189 7.72 6.98 2.25
CA ALA A 189 6.76 6.24 3.05
C ALA A 189 7.38 5.68 4.33
N LYS A 190 6.69 5.81 5.44
CA LYS A 190 7.17 5.30 6.74
C LYS A 190 6.08 4.50 7.43
N PHE A 191 6.51 3.46 8.13
CA PHE A 191 5.63 2.73 9.03
C PHE A 191 5.18 3.67 10.16
N ILE A 192 3.89 3.63 10.48
CA ILE A 192 3.30 4.31 11.65
C ILE A 192 2.96 3.29 12.75
N SER A 193 2.85 2.02 12.36
CA SER A 193 2.76 0.81 13.18
C SER A 193 3.29 -0.36 12.35
N ASP A 194 3.34 -1.57 12.90
CA ASP A 194 3.74 -2.76 12.13
C ASP A 194 2.76 -3.12 11.01
N THR A 195 1.52 -2.64 11.11
CA THR A 195 0.43 -2.94 10.17
C THR A 195 0.04 -1.77 9.28
N LYS A 196 0.65 -0.59 9.44
CA LYS A 196 0.25 0.61 8.68
C LYS A 196 1.44 1.43 8.22
N VAL A 197 1.33 1.95 7.01
CA VAL A 197 2.34 2.78 6.37
C VAL A 197 1.70 4.10 5.93
N ALA A 198 2.30 5.22 6.31
CA ALA A 198 1.97 6.53 5.76
C ALA A 198 2.88 6.82 4.57
N TYR A 199 2.34 7.39 3.49
CA TYR A 199 3.09 7.75 2.29
C TYR A 199 2.59 9.07 1.70
N ILE A 200 3.45 9.76 0.96
CA ILE A 200 3.14 11.06 0.35
C ILE A 200 2.73 10.86 -1.11
N THR A 201 1.68 11.56 -1.54
CA THR A 201 1.14 11.46 -2.90
C THR A 201 0.42 12.74 -3.32
N ASN A 202 0.25 12.97 -4.62
CA ASN A 202 -0.62 13.99 -5.18
C ASN A 202 -2.09 13.53 -5.28
N LEU A 203 -2.36 12.23 -5.05
CA LEU A 203 -3.73 11.73 -5.04
C LEU A 203 -4.57 12.50 -4.00
N PRO A 204 -5.84 12.80 -4.33
CA PRO A 204 -6.60 12.32 -5.50
C PRO A 204 -6.64 13.30 -6.69
N TYR A 205 -5.69 14.23 -6.79
CA TYR A 205 -5.67 15.24 -7.84
C TYR A 205 -4.69 14.87 -8.95
N PHE A 206 -4.99 15.28 -10.18
CA PHE A 206 -4.24 14.96 -11.39
C PHE A 206 -3.95 16.23 -12.18
N GLY A 207 -2.73 16.37 -12.73
CA GLY A 207 -2.28 17.60 -13.37
C GLY A 207 -0.88 18.01 -12.94
N THR A 208 -0.62 19.33 -12.98
CA THR A 208 0.66 19.96 -12.62
C THR A 208 0.47 20.92 -11.44
N ASP A 209 1.58 21.27 -10.75
CA ASP A 209 1.59 22.15 -9.56
C ASP A 209 0.59 21.74 -8.45
N LEU A 210 0.47 20.44 -8.22
CA LEU A 210 -0.47 19.87 -7.27
C LEU A 210 0.01 20.05 -5.82
N ASN A 211 -0.95 20.02 -4.88
CA ASN A 211 -0.61 19.82 -3.48
C ASN A 211 -0.31 18.34 -3.23
N LYS A 212 0.46 18.09 -2.18
CA LYS A 212 0.72 16.77 -1.63
C LYS A 212 -0.26 16.48 -0.51
N TYR A 213 -0.50 15.20 -0.29
CA TYR A 213 -1.31 14.65 0.78
C TYR A 213 -0.59 13.45 1.39
N ILE A 214 -0.80 13.24 2.68
CA ILE A 214 -0.47 12.00 3.36
C ILE A 214 -1.63 11.03 3.16
N TRP A 215 -1.31 9.85 2.69
CA TRP A 215 -2.19 8.69 2.67
C TRP A 215 -1.66 7.62 3.61
N VAL A 216 -2.56 6.79 4.12
CA VAL A 216 -2.22 5.65 4.96
C VAL A 216 -2.72 4.39 4.29
N VAL A 217 -1.85 3.40 4.13
CA VAL A 217 -2.22 2.04 3.75
C VAL A 217 -2.19 1.13 4.97
N ASP A 218 -3.26 0.36 5.16
CA ASP A 218 -3.30 -0.73 6.12
C ASP A 218 -2.87 -2.03 5.43
N LEU A 219 -1.81 -2.65 5.94
CA LEU A 219 -1.19 -3.84 5.37
C LEU A 219 -2.08 -5.08 5.50
N ASN A 220 -3.04 -5.05 6.42
CA ASN A 220 -3.92 -6.18 6.69
C ASN A 220 -4.97 -6.36 5.60
N ASP A 221 -5.36 -5.30 4.90
CA ASP A 221 -6.35 -5.39 3.82
C ASP A 221 -5.97 -4.60 2.57
N ASN A 222 -4.79 -4.01 2.54
CA ASN A 222 -4.31 -3.09 1.52
C ASN A 222 -5.31 -1.95 1.25
N SER A 223 -6.07 -1.53 2.28
CA SER A 223 -6.97 -0.39 2.18
C SER A 223 -6.19 0.91 2.33
N HIS A 224 -6.51 1.88 1.48
CA HIS A 224 -5.83 3.16 1.45
C HIS A 224 -6.81 4.26 1.86
N LYS A 225 -6.42 5.10 2.82
CA LYS A 225 -7.17 6.28 3.24
C LYS A 225 -6.36 7.57 3.09
N THR A 226 -7.01 8.64 2.65
CA THR A 226 -6.42 9.98 2.58
C THR A 226 -6.56 10.69 3.92
N LEU A 227 -5.49 11.33 4.40
CA LEU A 227 -5.56 12.28 5.52
C LEU A 227 -5.82 13.68 4.97
N TRP A 228 -7.09 14.05 4.74
CA TRP A 228 -7.42 15.29 4.04
C TRP A 228 -6.82 16.57 4.64
N ASN A 229 -6.66 16.61 5.96
CA ASN A 229 -6.08 17.75 6.69
C ASN A 229 -4.54 17.82 6.63
N SER A 230 -3.91 16.95 5.82
CA SER A 230 -2.46 16.94 5.54
C SER A 230 -2.06 17.70 4.29
N LYS A 231 -3.01 18.33 3.59
CA LYS A 231 -2.75 19.11 2.37
C LYS A 231 -1.59 20.10 2.59
N GLY A 232 -0.57 20.03 1.74
CA GLY A 232 0.52 21.00 1.74
C GLY A 232 1.31 21.01 0.43
N LYS A 233 2.16 22.02 0.21
CA LYS A 233 3.11 22.06 -0.92
C LYS A 233 4.40 21.33 -0.56
N ASP A 234 4.87 21.46 0.68
CA ASP A 234 5.97 20.70 1.26
C ASP A 234 5.46 19.80 2.39
N ILE A 235 5.75 18.51 2.28
CA ILE A 235 5.44 17.49 3.30
C ILE A 235 6.70 16.63 3.44
N LYS A 236 7.13 16.41 4.69
CA LYS A 236 8.27 15.55 5.02
C LYS A 236 7.97 14.75 6.28
N PHE A 237 8.38 13.49 6.31
CA PHE A 237 8.26 12.65 7.49
C PHE A 237 9.52 12.67 8.35
N GLY A 238 9.33 12.93 9.64
CA GLY A 238 10.35 12.84 10.68
C GLY A 238 10.43 11.44 11.28
N GLU A 239 10.80 11.37 12.55
CA GLU A 239 10.87 10.15 13.32
C GLU A 239 9.52 9.78 13.96
N ILE A 240 9.40 8.54 14.41
CA ILE A 240 8.28 8.12 15.25
C ILE A 240 8.54 8.64 16.67
N LYS A 241 7.60 9.40 17.21
CA LYS A 241 7.60 9.90 18.59
C LYS A 241 6.42 9.29 19.36
N GLU A 242 6.26 9.67 20.62
CA GLU A 242 5.16 9.18 21.48
C GLU A 242 3.76 9.38 20.85
N LYS A 243 3.55 10.47 20.12
CA LYS A 243 2.30 10.78 19.42
C LYS A 243 2.12 10.03 18.08
N GLY A 244 3.16 9.36 17.58
CA GLY A 244 3.22 8.74 16.27
C GLY A 244 4.27 9.35 15.35
N LEU A 245 4.13 9.09 14.06
CA LEU A 245 5.06 9.57 13.04
C LEU A 245 4.97 11.09 12.88
N GLU A 246 6.07 11.79 13.11
CA GLU A 246 6.13 13.23 12.88
C GLU A 246 6.03 13.55 11.39
N ALA A 247 5.23 14.56 11.06
CA ALA A 247 5.08 15.10 9.71
C ALA A 247 5.18 16.62 9.75
N THR A 248 6.10 17.19 8.99
CA THR A 248 6.20 18.64 8.77
C THR A 248 5.45 18.99 7.50
N ILE A 249 4.38 19.80 7.62
CA ILE A 249 3.49 20.19 6.52
C ILE A 249 3.54 21.72 6.39
N ASP A 250 4.15 22.20 5.31
CA ASP A 250 4.40 23.63 5.06
C ASP A 250 4.99 24.35 6.30
N GLY A 251 5.94 23.68 6.97
CA GLY A 251 6.60 24.17 8.18
C GLY A 251 5.87 23.91 9.51
N ASN A 252 4.63 23.40 9.48
CA ASN A 252 3.88 23.07 10.68
C ASN A 252 4.07 21.60 11.07
N ILE A 253 4.41 21.34 12.33
CA ILE A 253 4.58 19.98 12.85
C ILE A 253 3.21 19.40 13.21
N LYS A 254 2.96 18.18 12.74
CA LYS A 254 1.82 17.32 13.08
C LYS A 254 2.30 15.89 13.28
N TYR A 255 1.41 15.02 13.74
CA TYR A 255 1.71 13.61 13.93
C TYR A 255 0.66 12.73 13.27
N VAL A 256 1.10 11.63 12.64
CA VAL A 256 0.23 10.54 12.20
C VAL A 256 0.30 9.45 13.27
N ASN A 257 -0.78 9.28 14.02
CA ASN A 257 -0.82 8.30 15.11
C ASN A 257 -0.93 6.85 14.58
N SER A 258 -0.84 5.86 15.47
CA SER A 258 -0.93 4.43 15.12
C SER A 258 -2.26 4.00 14.50
N ASN A 259 -3.34 4.77 14.67
CA ASN A 259 -4.63 4.55 14.01
C ASN A 259 -4.65 5.09 12.57
N GLY A 260 -3.58 5.79 12.15
CA GLY A 260 -3.50 6.47 10.87
C GLY A 260 -4.31 7.74 10.82
N ASP A 261 -4.44 8.46 11.94
CA ASP A 261 -5.12 9.76 11.99
C ASP A 261 -4.11 10.88 12.21
N LEU A 262 -4.39 12.04 11.62
CA LEU A 262 -3.55 13.23 11.74
C LEU A 262 -3.95 14.04 12.98
N ILE A 263 -3.00 14.24 13.89
CA ILE A 263 -3.15 15.01 15.13
C ILE A 263 -2.07 16.09 15.23
N ASN A 264 -2.21 17.00 16.21
CA ASN A 264 -1.25 18.08 16.50
C ASN A 264 -0.23 17.69 17.59
#